data_AF-A0A966VNX9-F1
#
_entry.id   AF-A0A966VNX9-F1
#
_cell.length_a   1.000
_cell.length_b   1.000
_cell.length_c   1.000
_cell.angle_alpha   90.00
_cell.angle_beta   90.00
_cell.angle_gamma   90.00
#
_symmetry.space_group_name_H-M   'P 1'
#
loop_
_entity.id
_entity.type
_entity.pdbx_description
1 polymer ?
#
loop_
_entity_poly.entity_id
_entity_poly.type
_entity_poly.pdbx_seq_one_letter_code
_entity_poly.pdbx_strand_id
1 'polypeptide(L)'
;MAKQLRIASLMLHTSPLEQAGVGDAGGMNVYVVESAKRMAESGIGVDIYTRANRSGLPEVVEIADGVKVRHLEAGPYGGITKDELPSQVCALMSSFMHQEARLASNYYELVHSHYWISGQLGWL
;
A
#
# COMPACT_ATOMS: atom_id res chain seq x y z
N MET A 1 -16.09 16.32 -16.00
CA MET A 1 -15.31 16.54 -14.77
C MET A 1 -13.86 16.22 -15.06
N ALA A 2 -12.91 17.01 -14.53
CA ALA A 2 -11.50 16.70 -14.64
C ALA A 2 -11.18 15.41 -13.86
N LYS A 3 -10.23 14.62 -14.34
CA LYS A 3 -9.75 13.41 -13.67
C LYS A 3 -9.18 13.80 -12.30
N GLN A 4 -9.61 13.13 -11.24
CA GLN A 4 -8.99 13.27 -9.92
C GLN A 4 -7.58 12.65 -9.98
N LEU A 5 -6.55 13.42 -9.62
CA LEU A 5 -5.18 12.92 -9.54
C LEU A 5 -5.07 11.89 -8.41
N ARG A 6 -4.24 10.87 -8.62
CA ARG A 6 -4.08 9.80 -7.64
C ARG A 6 -2.63 9.34 -7.51
N ILE A 7 -2.24 9.00 -6.29
CA ILE A 7 -0.91 8.47 -5.95
C ILE A 7 -1.05 7.03 -5.46
N ALA A 8 -0.16 6.14 -5.92
CA ALA A 8 0.02 4.82 -5.35
C ALA A 8 1.11 4.89 -4.27
N SER A 9 0.73 4.71 -3.00
CA SER A 9 1.68 4.66 -1.89
C SER A 9 2.02 3.22 -1.55
N LEU A 10 3.28 2.82 -1.69
CA LEU A 10 3.71 1.45 -1.37
C LEU A 10 4.20 1.36 0.09
N MET A 11 3.53 0.56 0.90
CA MET A 11 3.83 0.36 2.33
C MET A 11 3.77 -1.14 2.67
N LEU A 12 4.85 -1.86 2.37
CA LEU A 12 4.90 -3.33 2.48
C LEU A 12 5.43 -3.83 3.82
N HIS A 13 6.20 -3.01 4.53
CA HIS A 13 6.90 -3.39 5.77
C HIS A 13 5.96 -3.63 6.96
N THR A 14 4.75 -3.08 6.92
CA THR A 14 3.66 -3.33 7.86
C THR A 14 2.36 -2.80 7.29
N SER A 15 1.21 -3.23 7.83
CA SER A 15 -0.08 -2.69 7.39
C SER A 15 -0.34 -1.29 7.96
N PRO A 16 -0.84 -0.33 7.15
CA PRO A 16 -1.31 0.96 7.67
C PRO A 16 -2.53 0.83 8.58
N LEU A 17 -3.20 -0.34 8.60
CA LEU A 17 -4.35 -0.63 9.44
C LEU A 17 -3.95 -1.21 10.82
N GLU A 18 -2.66 -1.52 11.02
CA GLU A 18 -2.18 -2.00 12.32
C GLU A 18 -2.02 -0.85 13.31
N GLN A 19 -2.38 -1.12 14.57
CA GLN A 19 -2.27 -0.16 15.65
C GLN A 19 -0.80 0.21 15.90
N ALA A 20 -0.48 1.49 15.75
CA ALA A 20 0.86 2.00 16.05
C ALA A 20 1.23 1.69 17.52
N GLY A 21 2.46 1.20 17.72
CA GLY A 21 2.95 0.72 19.01
C GLY A 21 2.86 -0.81 19.19
N VAL A 22 2.33 -1.54 18.21
CA VAL A 22 2.24 -3.01 18.22
C VAL A 22 3.14 -3.60 17.14
N GLY A 23 3.98 -4.57 17.52
CA GLY A 23 4.88 -5.26 16.61
C GLY A 23 5.76 -4.30 15.83
N ASP A 24 5.64 -4.35 14.51
CA ASP A 24 6.41 -3.52 13.60
C ASP A 24 5.74 -2.18 13.24
N ALA A 25 4.48 -1.99 13.67
CA ALA A 25 3.70 -0.79 13.41
C ALA A 25 4.14 0.35 14.34
N GLY A 26 4.53 1.49 13.77
CA GLY A 26 5.10 2.60 14.52
C GLY A 26 4.93 3.96 13.85
N GLY A 27 5.91 4.84 14.03
CA GLY A 27 5.84 6.22 13.52
C GLY A 27 5.67 6.32 12.00
N MET A 28 6.16 5.33 11.25
CA MET A 28 5.99 5.29 9.79
C MET A 28 4.55 5.01 9.38
N ASN A 29 3.81 4.15 10.10
CA ASN A 29 2.39 3.89 9.82
C ASN A 29 1.57 5.16 10.01
N VAL A 30 1.82 5.88 11.11
CA VAL A 30 1.19 7.17 11.39
C VAL A 30 1.56 8.18 10.29
N TYR A 31 2.84 8.28 9.93
CA TYR A 31 3.31 9.18 8.89
C TYR A 31 2.63 8.91 7.53
N VAL A 32 2.57 7.67 7.07
CA VAL A 32 1.99 7.32 5.76
C VAL A 32 0.50 7.61 5.75
N VAL A 33 -0.24 7.20 6.79
CA VAL A 33 -1.69 7.41 6.88
C VAL A 33 -2.02 8.91 6.96
N GLU A 34 -1.34 9.66 7.82
CA GLU A 34 -1.62 11.10 7.96
C GLU A 34 -1.16 11.90 6.73
N SER A 35 -0.07 11.51 6.06
CA SER A 35 0.33 12.13 4.79
C SER A 35 -0.71 11.89 3.70
N ALA A 36 -1.23 10.66 3.59
CA ALA A 36 -2.24 10.29 2.60
C ALA A 36 -3.54 11.09 2.79
N LYS A 37 -3.99 11.26 4.04
CA LYS A 37 -5.17 12.08 4.36
C LYS A 37 -4.98 13.54 3.94
N ARG A 38 -3.80 14.13 4.19
CA ARG A 38 -3.50 15.53 3.83
C ARG A 38 -3.45 15.72 2.32
N MET A 39 -2.94 14.74 1.59
CA MET A 39 -2.98 14.73 0.11
C MET A 39 -4.42 14.68 -0.40
N ALA A 40 -5.26 13.82 0.18
CA ALA A 40 -6.67 13.69 -0.19
C ALA A 40 -7.47 14.97 0.10
N GLU A 41 -7.26 15.58 1.27
CA GLU A 41 -7.80 16.90 1.64
C GLU A 41 -7.36 18.00 0.66
N SER A 42 -6.20 17.84 0.01
CA SER A 42 -5.68 18.74 -1.03
C SER A 42 -6.16 18.38 -2.44
N GLY A 43 -7.08 17.42 -2.58
CA GLY A 43 -7.70 17.00 -3.84
C GLY A 43 -6.96 15.87 -4.59
N ILE A 44 -5.92 15.27 -3.99
CA ILE A 44 -5.15 14.17 -4.57
C ILE A 44 -5.48 12.87 -3.83
N GLY A 45 -6.19 11.96 -4.49
CA GLY A 45 -6.51 10.67 -3.87
C GLY A 45 -5.27 9.81 -3.67
N VAL A 46 -5.31 8.91 -2.68
CA VAL A 46 -4.19 8.00 -2.38
C VAL A 46 -4.70 6.58 -2.22
N ASP A 47 -4.05 5.65 -2.92
CA ASP A 47 -4.22 4.22 -2.69
C ASP A 47 -2.93 3.67 -2.06
N ILE A 48 -3.01 3.26 -0.79
CA ILE A 48 -1.92 2.69 -0.02
C ILE A 48 -1.92 1.17 -0.22
N TYR A 49 -0.93 0.65 -0.92
CA TYR A 49 -0.75 -0.78 -1.11
C TYR A 49 0.04 -1.38 0.05
N THR A 50 -0.46 -2.48 0.59
CA THR A 50 0.18 -3.25 1.66
C THR A 50 -0.01 -4.76 1.44
N ARG A 51 0.78 -5.59 2.11
CA ARG A 51 0.62 -7.05 2.02
C ARG A 51 -0.64 -7.51 2.75
N ALA A 52 -1.39 -8.44 2.16
CA ALA A 52 -2.43 -9.18 2.86
C ALA A 52 -1.81 -10.09 3.93
N ASN A 53 -2.08 -9.83 5.21
CA ASN A 53 -1.52 -10.63 6.31
C ASN A 53 -2.45 -11.76 6.79
N ARG A 54 -3.68 -11.85 6.29
CA ARG A 54 -4.63 -12.94 6.57
C ARG A 54 -5.57 -13.14 5.38
N SER A 55 -6.18 -14.32 5.29
CA SER A 55 -7.19 -14.61 4.27
C SER A 55 -8.50 -13.84 4.53
N GLY A 56 -9.27 -13.62 3.47
CA GLY A 56 -10.59 -12.98 3.56
C GLY A 56 -10.55 -11.47 3.87
N LEU A 57 -9.40 -10.81 3.75
CA LEU A 57 -9.34 -9.35 3.78
C LEU A 57 -10.06 -8.78 2.55
N PRO A 58 -10.81 -7.67 2.70
CA PRO A 58 -11.32 -6.94 1.55
C PRO A 58 -10.18 -6.52 0.62
N GLU A 59 -10.39 -6.60 -0.70
CA GLU A 59 -9.41 -6.11 -1.69
C GLU A 59 -9.06 -4.64 -1.43
N VAL A 60 -10.06 -3.84 -1.04
CA VAL A 60 -9.95 -2.41 -0.76
C VAL A 60 -10.66 -2.05 0.55
N VAL A 61 -10.01 -1.23 1.38
CA VAL A 61 -10.59 -0.63 2.60
C VAL A 61 -10.44 0.88 2.51
N GLU A 62 -11.54 1.63 2.55
CA GLU A 62 -11.49 3.09 2.63
C GLU A 62 -11.31 3.52 4.08
N ILE A 63 -10.30 4.35 4.35
CA ILE A 63 -9.93 4.78 5.71
C ILE A 63 -10.16 6.28 5.96
N ALA A 64 -10.35 7.05 4.88
CA ALA A 64 -10.77 8.43 4.86
C ALA A 64 -11.26 8.76 3.44
N ASP A 65 -12.00 9.86 3.26
CA ASP A 65 -12.42 10.31 1.94
C ASP A 65 -11.20 10.47 1.03
N GLY A 66 -11.22 9.81 -0.12
CA GLY A 66 -10.12 9.79 -1.08
C GLY A 66 -8.91 8.91 -0.72
N VAL A 67 -8.88 8.26 0.45
CA VAL A 67 -7.77 7.39 0.91
C VAL A 67 -8.19 5.93 1.06
N LYS A 68 -7.59 5.05 0.28
CA LYS A 68 -7.90 3.62 0.25
C LYS A 68 -6.67 2.79 0.58
N VAL A 69 -6.84 1.72 1.35
CA VAL A 69 -5.84 0.68 1.55
C VAL A 69 -6.17 -0.50 0.64
N ARG A 70 -5.20 -0.94 -0.16
CA ARG A 70 -5.32 -2.07 -1.09
C ARG A 70 -4.42 -3.21 -0.63
N HIS A 71 -4.99 -4.41 -0.52
CA HIS A 71 -4.24 -5.58 -0.08
C HIS A 71 -3.65 -6.32 -1.28
N LEU A 72 -2.34 -6.53 -1.24
CA LEU A 72 -1.60 -7.36 -2.18
C LEU A 72 -1.52 -8.78 -1.63
N GLU A 73 -2.13 -9.73 -2.33
CA GLU A 73 -1.99 -11.15 -2.02
C GLU A 73 -0.63 -11.65 -2.47
N ALA A 74 0.24 -11.98 -1.51
CA ALA A 74 1.56 -12.54 -1.77
C ALA A 74 2.08 -13.34 -0.58
N GLY A 75 2.63 -14.52 -0.88
CA GLY A 75 3.15 -15.44 0.12
C GLY A 75 2.08 -16.05 1.02
N PRO A 76 2.48 -16.76 2.09
CA PRO A 76 1.55 -17.28 3.06
C PRO A 76 0.82 -16.16 3.82
N TYR A 77 -0.45 -16.38 4.14
CA TYR A 77 -1.19 -15.57 5.11
C TYR A 77 -0.58 -15.79 6.50
N GLY A 78 -0.27 -14.70 7.22
CA GLY A 78 0.42 -14.69 8.52
C GLY A 78 1.95 -14.64 8.42
N GLY A 79 2.60 -14.59 9.59
CA GLY A 79 3.93 -15.18 9.88
C GLY A 79 5.14 -14.83 9.02
N ILE A 80 5.14 -13.76 8.24
CA ILE A 80 6.34 -13.30 7.51
C ILE A 80 6.97 -12.19 8.34
N THR A 81 8.15 -12.46 8.88
CA THR A 81 8.96 -11.45 9.57
C THR A 81 9.50 -10.43 8.57
N LYS A 82 9.96 -9.27 9.06
CA LYS A 82 10.63 -8.26 8.23
C LYS A 82 11.82 -8.81 7.44
N ASP A 83 12.55 -9.76 8.01
CA ASP A 83 13.73 -10.36 7.37
C ASP A 83 13.35 -11.35 6.27
N GLU A 84 12.15 -11.93 6.34
CA GLU A 84 11.64 -12.87 5.34
C GLU A 84 10.88 -12.18 4.21
N LEU A 85 10.34 -10.98 4.45
CA LEU A 85 9.58 -10.19 3.47
C LEU A 85 10.30 -9.99 2.11
N PRO A 86 11.63 -9.83 2.04
CA PRO A 86 12.36 -9.73 0.77
C PRO A 86 12.17 -10.91 -0.17
N SER A 87 11.96 -12.12 0.37
CA SER A 87 11.67 -13.30 -0.43
C SER A 87 10.34 -13.21 -1.21
N GLN A 88 9.47 -12.27 -0.82
CA GLN A 88 8.14 -12.10 -1.39
C GLN A 88 8.04 -10.97 -2.42
N VAL A 89 9.12 -10.23 -2.70
CA VAL A 89 9.07 -9.05 -3.60
C VAL A 89 8.49 -9.39 -4.97
N CYS A 90 8.90 -10.50 -5.58
CA CYS A 90 8.38 -10.90 -6.89
C CYS A 90 6.87 -11.22 -6.85
N ALA A 91 6.40 -11.88 -5.79
CA ALA A 91 4.99 -12.19 -5.62
C ALA A 91 4.16 -10.92 -5.34
N LEU A 92 4.68 -10.01 -4.52
CA LEU A 92 4.09 -8.69 -4.26
C LEU A 92 4.00 -7.85 -5.54
N MET A 93 5.06 -7.83 -6.35
CA MET A 93 5.10 -7.13 -7.63
C MET A 93 4.09 -7.72 -8.62
N SER A 94 4.01 -9.05 -8.72
CA SER A 94 3.01 -9.72 -9.55
C SER A 94 1.58 -9.37 -9.13
N SER A 95 1.31 -9.36 -7.82
CA SER A 95 0.00 -8.96 -7.27
C SER A 95 -0.33 -7.49 -7.58
N PHE A 96 0.64 -6.59 -7.41
CA PHE A 96 0.50 -5.17 -7.71
C PHE A 96 0.20 -4.97 -9.20
N MET A 97 1.00 -5.56 -10.10
CA MET A 97 0.79 -5.48 -11.55
C MET A 97 -0.57 -6.03 -11.99
N HIS A 98 -1.06 -7.10 -11.33
CA HIS A 98 -2.38 -7.64 -11.63
C HIS A 98 -3.50 -6.67 -11.24
N GLN A 99 -3.37 -5.96 -10.11
CA GLN A 99 -4.33 -4.92 -9.73
C GLN A 99 -4.23 -3.70 -10.66
N GLU A 100 -3.02 -3.24 -10.97
CA GLU A 100 -2.78 -2.12 -11.90
C GLU A 100 -3.40 -2.36 -13.28
N ALA A 101 -3.28 -3.59 -13.80
CA ALA A 101 -3.83 -3.95 -15.11
C ALA A 101 -5.36 -3.85 -15.20
N ARG A 102 -6.07 -3.81 -14.06
CA ARG A 102 -7.53 -3.65 -13.97
C ARG A 102 -7.96 -2.18 -13.87
N LEU A 103 -7.01 -1.26 -13.69
CA LEU A 103 -7.27 0.17 -13.59
C LEU A 103 -7.24 0.82 -14.98
N ALA A 104 -7.81 2.03 -15.06
CA ALA A 104 -7.74 2.81 -16.29
C ALA A 104 -6.28 3.19 -16.62
N SER A 105 -5.97 3.41 -17.90
CA SER A 105 -4.65 3.89 -18.29
C SER A 105 -4.30 5.20 -17.57
N ASN A 106 -3.03 5.32 -17.17
CA ASN A 106 -2.52 6.45 -16.39
C ASN A 106 -3.25 6.67 -15.06
N TYR A 107 -3.82 5.64 -14.41
CA TYR A 107 -4.62 5.85 -13.18
C TYR A 107 -3.86 6.60 -12.08
N TYR A 108 -2.57 6.30 -11.90
CA TYR A 108 -1.69 7.00 -10.95
C TYR A 108 -0.76 7.97 -11.64
N GLU A 109 -0.53 9.11 -10.99
CA GLU A 109 0.42 10.15 -11.43
C GLU A 109 1.82 9.92 -10.85
N LEU A 110 1.89 9.22 -9.71
CA LEU A 110 3.12 8.98 -8.97
C LEU A 110 3.01 7.68 -8.16
N VAL A 111 4.13 6.96 -8.07
CA VAL A 111 4.34 5.90 -7.09
C VAL A 111 5.25 6.45 -5.98
N HIS A 112 4.79 6.40 -4.74
CA HIS A 112 5.52 6.89 -3.57
C HIS A 112 5.79 5.72 -2.61
N SER A 113 7.03 5.26 -2.54
CA SER A 113 7.41 4.12 -1.73
C SER A 113 7.91 4.50 -0.34
N HIS A 114 7.51 3.72 0.67
CA HIS A 114 7.88 3.93 2.06
C HIS A 114 8.65 2.72 2.62
N TYR A 115 9.85 2.97 3.14
CA TYR A 115 10.84 1.96 3.56
C TYR A 115 11.51 1.23 2.39
N TRP A 116 12.71 0.69 2.64
CA TRP A 116 13.59 0.15 1.59
C TRP A 116 12.93 -0.99 0.80
N ILE A 117 12.15 -1.86 1.45
CA ILE A 117 11.50 -2.99 0.79
C ILE A 117 10.42 -2.55 -0.21
N SER A 118 9.66 -1.51 0.14
CA SER A 118 8.69 -0.91 -0.78
C SER A 118 9.41 -0.14 -1.89
N GLY A 119 10.58 0.43 -1.60
CA GLY A 119 11.47 1.04 -2.58
C GLY A 119 11.96 0.02 -3.62
N GLN A 120 12.27 -1.20 -3.18
CA GLN A 120 12.65 -2.29 -4.09
C GLN A 120 11.50 -2.69 -5.02
N LEU A 121 10.26 -2.75 -4.54
CA LEU A 121 9.10 -2.99 -5.41
C LEU A 121 8.90 -1.84 -6.40
N GLY A 122 8.95 -0.59 -5.93
CA GLY A 122 8.75 0.58 -6.80
C GLY A 122 9.86 0.82 -7.83
N TRP A 123 11.01 0.13 -7.71
CA TRP A 123 12.10 0.16 -8.68
C TRP A 123 11.90 -0.84 -9.84
N LEU A 124 11.20 -1.95 -9.60
CA LEU A 124 10.96 -3.03 -10.56
C LEU A 124 9.83 -2.67 -11.53
#